data_AF-A0A6B2D9K4-F1
#
_entry.id   AF-A0A6B2D9K4-F1
#
_cell.length_a   1.000
_cell.length_b   1.000
_cell.length_c   1.000
_cell.angle_alpha   90.00
_cell.angle_beta   90.00
_cell.angle_gamma   90.00
#
_symmetry.space_group_name_H-M   'P 1'
#
loop_
_entity.id
_entity.type
_entity.pdbx_description
1 polymer ?
#
loop_
_entity_poly.entity_id
_entity_poly.type
_entity_poly.pdbx_seq_one_letter_code
_entity_poly.pdbx_strand_id
1 'polypeptide(L)'
;MDTDDPERLLFVCFPDAGEAAGRYRAWRDPRIAVHVVELPGRGERRGEHPYRDMWLLVESLSAELAGVLAGPHVLFGAGLGALVAYRLAQRRVAAGLGVPRALV
;
A
#
# COMPACT_ATOMS: atom_id res chain seq x y z
N MET A 1 17.33 11.15 14.36
CA MET A 1 17.41 10.10 13.32
C MET A 1 16.39 10.49 12.27
N ASP A 2 16.82 11.30 11.31
CA ASP A 2 15.94 11.85 10.29
C ASP A 2 15.31 10.72 9.47
N THR A 3 13.99 10.66 9.53
CA THR A 3 13.20 9.64 8.84
C THR A 3 12.90 10.08 7.40
N ASP A 4 13.27 11.31 7.04
CA ASP A 4 12.90 12.01 5.80
C ASP A 4 14.11 12.17 4.84
N ASP A 5 14.81 11.06 4.58
CA ASP A 5 15.86 11.03 3.56
C ASP A 5 15.21 10.81 2.18
N PRO A 6 15.27 11.80 1.26
CA PRO A 6 14.57 11.75 -0.03
C PRO A 6 15.10 10.66 -0.99
N GLU A 7 16.21 9.99 -0.66
CA GLU A 7 16.74 8.88 -1.45
C GLU A 7 16.13 7.51 -1.12
N ARG A 8 15.36 7.39 -0.02
CA ARG A 8 14.79 6.10 0.38
C ARG A 8 13.66 5.69 -0.54
N LEU A 9 13.72 4.46 -1.06
CA LEU A 9 12.64 3.90 -1.85
C LEU A 9 11.46 3.53 -0.95
N LEU A 10 10.27 4.06 -1.25
CA LEU A 10 9.07 3.78 -0.47
C LEU A 10 8.45 2.44 -0.86
N PHE A 11 8.30 1.54 0.11
CA PHE A 11 7.51 0.32 0.01
C PHE A 11 6.13 0.55 0.61
N VAL A 12 5.09 0.46 -0.21
CA VAL A 12 3.70 0.48 0.23
C VAL A 12 3.21 -0.97 0.32
N CYS A 13 3.08 -1.47 1.54
CA CYS A 13 2.84 -2.88 1.84
C CYS A 13 1.36 -3.15 2.12
N PHE A 14 0.80 -4.15 1.44
CA PHE A 14 -0.57 -4.64 1.60
C PHE A 14 -0.52 -6.03 2.25
N PRO A 15 -0.82 -6.14 3.57
CA PRO A 15 -0.89 -7.41 4.26
C PRO A 15 -1.96 -8.34 3.69
N ASP A 16 -1.77 -9.65 3.86
CA ASP A 16 -2.82 -10.62 3.58
C ASP A 16 -3.97 -10.52 4.60
N ALA A 17 -5.12 -11.10 4.28
CA ALA A 17 -6.30 -11.13 5.14
C ALA A 17 -5.99 -11.81 6.48
N GLY A 18 -5.85 -10.98 7.53
CA GLY A 18 -5.59 -11.46 8.90
C GLY A 18 -4.14 -11.33 9.34
N GLU A 19 -3.22 -10.94 8.47
CA GLU A 19 -1.86 -10.59 8.90
C GLU A 19 -1.87 -9.27 9.66
N ALA A 20 -1.09 -9.23 10.74
CA ALA A 20 -0.86 -7.99 11.47
C ALA A 20 0.02 -7.05 10.63
N ALA A 21 -0.45 -5.82 10.43
CA ALA A 21 0.33 -4.76 9.79
C ALA A 21 1.73 -4.57 10.44
N GLY A 22 1.86 -4.93 11.73
CA GLY A 22 3.13 -4.95 12.46
C GLY A 22 4.26 -5.75 11.81
N ARG A 23 3.96 -6.79 10.99
CA ARG A 23 4.99 -7.62 10.32
C ARG A 23 5.90 -6.79 9.41
N TYR A 24 5.31 -5.89 8.63
CA TYR A 24 6.04 -5.03 7.69
C TYR A 24 6.63 -3.81 8.41
N ARG A 25 5.95 -3.29 9.45
CA ARG A 25 6.47 -2.18 10.28
C ARG A 25 7.78 -2.54 11.01
N ALA A 26 8.09 -3.84 11.14
CA ALA A 26 9.34 -4.32 11.72
C ALA A 26 10.54 -4.26 10.77
N TRP A 27 10.36 -3.95 9.48
CA TRP A 27 11.47 -3.80 8.55
C TRP A 27 12.36 -2.61 8.98
N ARG A 28 13.67 -2.83 8.97
CA ARG A 28 14.70 -1.88 9.40
C ARG A 28 15.84 -1.91 8.38
N ASP A 29 15.60 -1.32 7.21
CA ASP A 29 16.64 -1.06 6.21
C ASP A 29 16.71 0.46 5.98
N PRO A 30 17.87 1.10 6.18
CA PRO A 30 18.01 2.56 6.06
C PRO A 30 17.82 3.07 4.62
N ARG A 31 17.74 2.18 3.62
CA ARG A 31 17.54 2.54 2.20
C ARG A 31 16.07 2.56 1.80
N ILE A 32 15.17 2.11 2.66
CA ILE A 32 13.73 2.04 2.35
C ILE A 32 12.91 2.78 3.39
N ALA A 33 11.80 3.34 2.95
CA ALA A 33 10.69 3.75 3.80
C ALA A 33 9.57 2.71 3.67
N VAL A 34 8.80 2.46 4.73
CA VAL A 34 7.70 1.48 4.70
C VAL A 34 6.41 2.15 5.13
N HIS A 35 5.39 2.07 4.26
CA HIS A 35 4.03 2.47 4.53
C HIS A 35 3.15 1.22 4.49
N VAL A 36 2.60 0.82 5.63
CA VAL A 36 1.76 -0.39 5.70
C VAL A 36 0.30 0.00 5.62
N VAL A 37 -0.38 -0.48 4.59
CA VAL A 37 -1.79 -0.23 4.35
C VAL A 37 -2.63 -1.19 5.17
N GLU A 38 -3.49 -0.63 6.01
CA GLU A 38 -4.47 -1.39 6.76
C GLU A 38 -5.82 -1.26 6.04
N LEU A 39 -6.41 -2.41 5.66
CA LEU A 39 -7.65 -2.42 4.89
C LEU A 39 -8.87 -2.18 5.81
N PRO A 40 -9.92 -1.49 5.34
CA PRO A 40 -11.16 -1.29 6.08
C PRO A 40 -11.74 -2.59 6.63
N GLY A 41 -12.19 -2.55 7.90
CA GLY A 41 -12.70 -3.71 8.62
C GLY A 41 -11.62 -4.63 9.20
N ARG A 42 -10.33 -4.23 9.19
CA ARG A 42 -9.21 -5.02 9.73
C ARG A 42 -8.33 -4.24 10.69
N GLY A 43 -7.69 -4.98 11.61
CA GLY A 43 -6.91 -4.48 12.76
C GLY A 43 -7.39 -3.13 13.33
N GLU A 44 -6.63 -2.06 13.19
CA GLU A 44 -6.99 -0.74 13.73
C GLU A 44 -8.22 -0.11 13.05
N ARG A 45 -8.53 -0.52 11.81
CA ARG A 45 -9.71 -0.13 11.04
C ARG A 45 -10.87 -1.11 11.17
N ARG A 46 -10.89 -1.97 12.20
CA ARG A 46 -11.97 -2.96 12.44
C ARG A 46 -13.37 -2.36 12.56
N GLY A 47 -13.48 -1.10 12.99
CA GLY A 47 -14.75 -0.39 13.10
C GLY A 47 -15.32 0.11 11.77
N GLU A 48 -14.51 0.10 10.70
CA GLU A 48 -14.95 0.52 9.38
C GLU A 48 -15.64 -0.62 8.62
N HIS A 49 -16.58 -0.27 7.73
CA HIS A 49 -17.24 -1.26 6.91
C HIS A 49 -16.25 -1.89 5.91
N PRO A 50 -16.10 -3.22 5.89
CA PRO A 50 -15.23 -3.88 4.93
C PRO A 50 -15.84 -3.80 3.53
N TYR A 51 -15.01 -3.44 2.55
CA TYR A 51 -15.39 -3.53 1.15
C TYR A 51 -15.56 -4.99 0.72
N ARG A 52 -16.66 -5.28 0.01
CA ARG A 52 -16.91 -6.58 -0.63
C ARG A 52 -16.66 -6.57 -2.14
N ASP A 53 -16.43 -5.38 -2.69
CA ASP A 53 -16.12 -5.16 -4.09
C ASP A 53 -14.67 -4.67 -4.22
N MET A 54 -13.88 -5.34 -5.05
CA MET A 54 -12.46 -5.03 -5.24
C MET A 54 -12.26 -3.68 -5.93
N TRP A 55 -13.14 -3.29 -6.85
CA TRP A 55 -13.04 -2.01 -7.54
C TRP A 55 -13.28 -0.87 -6.57
N LEU A 56 -14.35 -0.91 -5.77
CA LEU A 56 -14.62 0.10 -4.74
C LEU A 56 -13.50 0.22 -3.70
N LEU A 57 -12.91 -0.91 -3.29
CA LEU A 57 -11.76 -0.91 -2.40
C LEU A 57 -10.57 -0.16 -3.03
N VAL A 58 -10.23 -0.49 -4.27
CA VAL A 58 -9.09 0.09 -4.98
C VAL A 58 -9.32 1.57 -5.29
N GLU A 59 -10.55 1.98 -5.62
CA GLU A 59 -10.94 3.38 -5.76
C GLU A 59 -10.67 4.16 -4.47
N SER A 60 -11.19 3.67 -3.35
CA SER A 60 -11.03 4.27 -2.03
C SER A 60 -9.54 4.39 -1.67
N LEU A 61 -8.78 3.30 -1.82
CA LEU A 61 -7.35 3.30 -1.52
C LEU A 61 -6.54 4.19 -2.45
N SER A 62 -6.92 4.28 -3.73
CA SER A 62 -6.25 5.17 -4.70
C SER A 62 -6.39 6.64 -4.32
N ALA A 63 -7.55 7.03 -3.80
CA ALA A 63 -7.77 8.39 -3.30
C ALA A 63 -7.01 8.62 -1.97
N GLU A 64 -7.12 7.68 -1.03
CA GLU A 64 -6.47 7.75 0.29
C GLU A 64 -4.94 7.83 0.17
N LEU A 65 -4.35 7.05 -0.73
CA LEU A 65 -2.91 6.94 -0.91
C LEU A 65 -2.35 7.90 -1.97
N ALA A 66 -3.16 8.82 -2.52
CA ALA A 66 -2.73 9.68 -3.64
C ALA A 66 -1.44 10.45 -3.34
N GLY A 67 -1.32 11.03 -2.14
CA GLY A 67 -0.11 11.75 -1.71
C GLY A 67 1.09 10.82 -1.47
N VAL A 68 0.86 9.66 -0.83
CA VAL A 68 1.89 8.65 -0.57
C VAL A 68 2.48 8.10 -1.87
N LEU A 69 1.64 7.94 -2.89
CA LEU A 69 1.99 7.37 -4.18
C LEU A 69 2.40 8.43 -5.22
N ALA A 70 2.55 9.70 -4.83
CA ALA A 70 2.96 10.76 -5.75
C ALA A 70 4.44 10.63 -6.14
N GLY A 71 5.28 10.16 -5.21
CA GLY A 71 6.70 9.92 -5.44
C GLY A 71 7.03 8.49 -5.90
N PRO A 72 8.32 8.20 -6.14
CA PRO A 72 8.78 6.84 -6.47
C PRO A 72 8.45 5.84 -5.36
N HIS A 73 7.76 4.76 -5.73
CA HIS A 73 7.31 3.75 -4.78
C HIS A 73 7.32 2.34 -5.39
N VAL A 74 7.28 1.35 -4.51
CA VAL A 74 7.05 -0.08 -4.79
C VAL A 74 5.76 -0.48 -4.11
N LEU A 75 4.91 -1.22 -4.81
CA LEU A 75 3.75 -1.87 -4.20
C LEU A 75 4.16 -3.29 -3.84
N PHE A 76 3.99 -3.67 -2.58
CA PHE A 76 4.30 -5.00 -2.08
C PHE A 76 3.04 -5.63 -1.50
N GLY A 77 2.72 -6.88 -1.84
CA GLY A 77 1.55 -7.55 -1.25
C GLY A 77 1.64 -9.07 -1.17
N ALA A 78 0.91 -9.64 -0.22
CA ALA A 78 0.75 -11.09 -0.08
C ALA A 78 -0.73 -11.49 -0.09
N GLY A 79 -1.07 -12.63 -0.70
CA GLY A 79 -2.45 -13.14 -0.78
C GLY A 79 -3.44 -12.12 -1.33
N LEU A 80 -4.44 -11.73 -0.53
CA LEU A 80 -5.38 -10.67 -0.90
C LEU A 80 -4.68 -9.32 -1.10
N GLY A 81 -3.66 -9.02 -0.31
CA GLY A 81 -2.87 -7.81 -0.44
C GLY A 81 -2.15 -7.71 -1.78
N ALA A 82 -1.67 -8.83 -2.33
CA ALA A 82 -1.06 -8.88 -3.67
C ALA A 82 -2.08 -8.50 -4.77
N LEU A 83 -3.32 -9.00 -4.65
CA LEU A 83 -4.39 -8.65 -5.59
C LEU A 83 -4.75 -7.16 -5.51
N VAL A 84 -4.81 -6.59 -4.30
CA VAL A 84 -5.06 -5.15 -4.09
C VAL A 84 -3.93 -4.33 -4.72
N ALA A 85 -2.68 -4.68 -4.43
CA ALA A 85 -1.50 -4.02 -4.99
C ALA A 85 -1.50 -4.04 -6.53
N TYR A 86 -1.80 -5.21 -7.12
CA TYR A 86 -1.91 -5.37 -8.58
C TYR A 86 -3.00 -4.48 -9.18
N ARG A 87 -4.21 -4.51 -8.62
CA ARG A 87 -5.34 -3.71 -9.12
C ARG A 87 -5.10 -2.22 -8.96
N LEU A 88 -4.46 -1.81 -7.87
CA LEU A 88 -4.05 -0.43 -7.66
C LEU A 88 -3.01 0.00 -8.71
N ALA A 89 -2.03 -0.83 -9.01
CA ALA A 89 -1.08 -0.57 -10.09
C ALA A 89 -1.78 -0.38 -11.45
N GLN A 90 -2.68 -1.31 -11.81
CA GLN A 90 -3.47 -1.23 -13.04
C GLN A 90 -4.27 0.07 -13.13
N ARG A 91 -4.94 0.44 -12.03
CA ARG A 91 -5.70 1.69 -11.94
C ARG A 91 -4.83 2.90 -12.20
N ARG A 92 -3.64 2.97 -11.59
CA ARG A 92 -2.72 4.10 -11.76
C ARG A 92 -2.24 4.23 -13.20
N VAL A 93 -1.93 3.11 -13.86
CA VAL A 93 -1.60 3.08 -15.29
C VAL A 93 -2.76 3.62 -16.12
N ALA A 94 -3.98 3.12 -15.90
CA ALA A 94 -5.17 3.54 -16.64
C ALA A 94 -5.49 5.04 -16.46
N ALA A 95 -5.17 5.60 -15.29
CA ALA A 95 -5.37 7.01 -14.97
C ALA A 95 -4.20 7.93 -15.39
N GLY A 96 -3.13 7.39 -15.99
CA GLY A 96 -1.94 8.17 -16.34
C GLY A 96 -1.18 8.73 -15.13
N LEU A 97 -1.31 8.10 -13.97
CA LEU A 97 -0.63 8.50 -12.73
C LEU A 97 0.75 7.83 -12.63
N GLY A 98 1.59 8.34 -11.72
CA GLY A 98 2.92 7.77 -11.45
C GLY A 98 2.84 6.28 -11.14
N VAL A 99 3.48 5.45 -11.96
CA VAL A 99 3.44 3.99 -11.83
C VAL A 99 4.44 3.49 -10.79
N PRO A 100 4.16 2.37 -10.11
CA PRO A 100 5.14 1.79 -9.20
C PRO A 100 6.39 1.34 -9.95
N ARG A 101 7.55 1.51 -9.34
CA ARG A 101 8.83 1.00 -9.90
C ARG A 101 8.87 -0.52 -9.93
N ALA A 102 8.16 -1.16 -9.02
CA ALA A 102 7.96 -2.60 -8.98
C ALA A 102 6.65 -2.94 -8.29
N LEU A 103 6.07 -4.08 -8.68
CA LEU A 103 5.01 -4.77 -7.97
C LEU A 103 5.58 -6.11 -7.50
N VAL A 104 5.58 -6.35 -6.19
CA VAL A 104 6.19 -7.52 -5.55
C VAL A 104 5.17 -8.26 -4.71
#